data_AF-A0A831U4F1-F1
#
_entry.id   AF-A0A831U4F1-F1
#
_cell.length_a   1.000
_cell.length_b   1.000
_cell.length_c   1.000
_cell.angle_alpha   90.00
_cell.angle_beta   90.00
_cell.angle_gamma   90.00
#
_symmetry.space_group_name_H-M   'P 1'
#
loop_
_entity.id
_entity.type
_entity.pdbx_description
1 polymer ?
#
loop_
_entity_poly.entity_id
_entity_poly.type
_entity_poly.pdbx_seq_one_letter_code
_entity_poly.pdbx_strand_id
1 'polypeptide(L)'
;PALPPDPELPEKPGEAWEPLTAWWLNHWLTTPTPAAERLVLFLHGHFTSELRKVRSPQAMALQNQTFRTLAYGSFRDLLFAVARDPAMLLYLDNAQSRKEHPNENWARELLELFTLGVGHYGEEDVMAAARAFTGYSVDEKALKAGKPRFLFRKAWHDPGKKRFLGREVEGGDEVLEILADHPATYERLARKLLAFYFAPDPEPALEAEVARILKGMGFREALAYLFQQEAFYRARGRLVRSPVEHVVGLAYAASLREVPRAWIRALPAMGQAPFNPPNVKGWEGGRAWLRDTALLVRLNLAAGLKGPLDLFVFAEGEGLEALVRPEAQLL
;
A
#
# COMPACT_ATOMS: atom_id res chain seq x y z
N PRO A 1 -14.04 -6.16 -3.73
CA PRO A 1 -13.21 -7.17 -3.04
C PRO A 1 -13.98 -7.75 -1.85
N ALA A 2 -13.78 -9.01 -1.48
CA ALA A 2 -14.39 -9.54 -0.26
C ALA A 2 -13.78 -8.82 0.96
N LEU A 3 -14.60 -8.46 1.96
CA LEU A 3 -14.11 -7.78 3.16
C LEU A 3 -13.80 -8.80 4.27
N PRO A 4 -12.72 -8.61 5.05
CA PRO A 4 -12.50 -9.39 6.26
C PRO A 4 -13.56 -9.04 7.33
N PRO A 5 -13.75 -9.92 8.34
CA PRO A 5 -14.43 -9.53 9.56
C PRO A 5 -13.66 -8.41 10.27
N ASP A 6 -14.36 -7.65 11.14
CA ASP A 6 -13.72 -6.65 11.98
C ASP A 6 -12.62 -7.29 12.84
N PRO A 7 -11.42 -6.70 12.91
CA PRO A 7 -10.33 -7.30 13.64
C PRO A 7 -10.51 -7.14 15.15
N GLU A 8 -10.30 -8.22 15.90
CA GLU A 8 -10.17 -8.19 17.35
C GLU A 8 -8.75 -7.74 17.74
N LEU A 9 -8.57 -6.43 17.88
CA LEU A 9 -7.25 -5.82 18.15
C LEU A 9 -7.11 -5.42 19.63
N PRO A 10 -5.92 -5.64 20.23
CA PRO A 10 -5.68 -5.19 21.60
C PRO A 10 -5.69 -3.67 21.68
N GLU A 11 -6.07 -3.15 22.84
CA GLU A 11 -6.06 -1.70 23.10
C GLU A 11 -4.64 -1.13 23.14
N LYS A 12 -3.64 -1.94 23.54
CA LYS A 12 -2.25 -1.53 23.64
C LYS A 12 -1.52 -1.68 22.29
N PRO A 13 -1.00 -0.58 21.70
CA PRO A 13 -0.34 -0.64 20.39
C PRO A 13 0.92 -1.52 20.34
N GLY A 14 1.63 -1.65 21.47
CA GLY A 14 2.89 -2.43 21.54
C GLY A 14 2.72 -3.94 21.33
N GLU A 15 1.51 -4.46 21.54
CA GLU A 15 1.16 -5.88 21.37
C GLU A 15 0.35 -6.13 20.09
N ALA A 16 -0.03 -5.06 19.38
CA ALA A 16 -1.02 -5.13 18.32
C ALA A 16 -0.47 -5.54 16.95
N TRP A 17 0.86 -5.48 16.75
CA TRP A 17 1.46 -5.76 15.44
C TRP A 17 1.21 -7.19 14.96
N GLU A 18 1.43 -8.19 15.81
CA GLU A 18 1.23 -9.60 15.45
C GLU A 18 -0.26 -9.92 15.19
N PRO A 19 -1.22 -9.57 16.07
CA PRO A 19 -2.65 -9.76 15.81
C PRO A 19 -3.14 -9.05 14.53
N LEU A 20 -2.72 -7.80 14.30
CA LEU A 20 -3.11 -7.04 13.12
C LEU A 20 -2.55 -7.67 11.82
N THR A 21 -1.30 -8.13 11.86
CA THR A 21 -0.69 -8.83 10.72
C THR A 21 -1.37 -10.18 10.49
N ALA A 22 -1.66 -10.93 11.55
CA ALA A 22 -2.37 -12.21 11.47
C ALA A 22 -3.76 -12.04 10.84
N TRP A 23 -4.52 -11.03 11.28
CA TRP A 23 -5.83 -10.70 10.72
C TRP A 23 -5.76 -10.51 9.20
N TRP A 24 -4.82 -9.69 8.71
CA TRP A 24 -4.70 -9.44 7.28
C TRP A 24 -4.23 -10.67 6.51
N LEU A 25 -3.17 -11.35 6.97
CA LEU A 25 -2.62 -12.50 6.23
C LEU A 25 -3.56 -13.70 6.21
N ASN A 26 -4.32 -13.93 7.29
CA ASN A 26 -5.35 -14.97 7.31
C ASN A 26 -6.52 -14.65 6.37
N HIS A 27 -6.90 -13.36 6.25
CA HIS A 27 -7.86 -12.95 5.25
C HIS A 27 -7.34 -13.21 3.83
N TRP A 28 -6.09 -12.83 3.53
CA TRP A 28 -5.49 -13.10 2.22
C TRP A 28 -5.41 -14.60 1.92
N LEU A 29 -5.03 -15.42 2.89
CA LEU A 29 -4.96 -16.87 2.73
C LEU A 29 -6.30 -17.51 2.34
N THR A 30 -7.42 -16.95 2.80
CA THR A 30 -8.75 -17.59 2.73
C THR A 30 -9.78 -16.87 1.87
N THR A 31 -9.47 -15.65 1.42
CA THR A 31 -10.40 -14.81 0.65
C THR A 31 -10.65 -15.39 -0.74
N PRO A 32 -11.89 -15.29 -1.28
CA PRO A 32 -12.16 -15.63 -2.67
C PRO A 32 -11.58 -14.60 -3.67
N THR A 33 -11.02 -13.48 -3.19
CA THR A 33 -10.45 -12.42 -4.04
C THR A 33 -8.98 -12.12 -3.71
N PRO A 34 -8.05 -13.09 -3.82
CA PRO A 34 -6.66 -12.90 -3.40
C PRO A 34 -5.90 -11.84 -4.22
N ALA A 35 -6.28 -11.67 -5.49
CA ALA A 35 -5.77 -10.59 -6.34
C ALA A 35 -6.00 -9.20 -5.75
N ALA A 36 -7.10 -9.00 -5.03
CA ALA A 36 -7.38 -7.74 -4.36
C ALA A 36 -6.40 -7.51 -3.21
N GLU A 37 -6.03 -8.55 -2.45
CA GLU A 37 -5.10 -8.44 -1.33
C GLU A 37 -3.67 -8.17 -1.78
N ARG A 38 -3.26 -8.74 -2.92
CA ARG A 38 -2.00 -8.37 -3.57
C ARG A 38 -1.98 -6.89 -3.96
N LEU A 39 -3.11 -6.33 -4.43
CA LEU A 39 -3.23 -4.90 -4.71
C LEU A 39 -3.26 -4.06 -3.42
N VAL A 40 -3.90 -4.55 -2.36
CA VAL A 40 -3.83 -3.92 -1.03
C VAL A 40 -2.39 -3.90 -0.52
N LEU A 41 -1.58 -4.95 -0.75
CA LEU A 41 -0.15 -4.95 -0.42
C LEU A 41 0.63 -3.88 -1.20
N PHE A 42 0.35 -3.74 -2.50
CA PHE A 42 0.91 -2.65 -3.31
C PHE A 42 0.54 -1.27 -2.74
N LEU A 43 -0.74 -1.03 -2.45
CA LEU A 43 -1.23 0.24 -1.91
C LEU A 43 -0.66 0.52 -0.51
N HIS A 44 -0.52 -0.50 0.33
CA HIS A 44 0.11 -0.41 1.66
C HIS A 44 1.60 -0.05 1.57
N GLY A 45 2.28 -0.50 0.52
CA GLY A 45 3.65 -0.09 0.20
C GLY A 45 3.73 1.28 -0.49
N HIS A 46 2.65 1.74 -1.12
CA HIS A 46 2.60 3.05 -1.78
C HIS A 46 2.27 4.18 -0.78
N PHE A 47 1.21 4.02 0.01
CA PHE A 47 0.73 4.95 1.02
C PHE A 47 1.11 4.46 2.41
N THR A 48 2.41 4.44 2.69
CA THR A 48 2.91 3.78 3.89
C THR A 48 2.52 4.51 5.18
N SER A 49 2.30 3.73 6.23
CA SER A 49 2.09 4.22 7.59
C SER A 49 2.73 3.27 8.61
N GLU A 50 3.20 3.81 9.73
CA GLU A 50 3.87 3.04 10.79
C GLU A 50 3.02 2.96 12.07
N LEU A 51 2.65 1.75 12.47
CA LEU A 51 1.87 1.46 13.68
C LEU A 51 2.54 2.03 14.94
N ARG A 52 3.88 2.00 15.03
CA ARG A 52 4.63 2.55 16.18
C ARG A 52 4.47 4.06 16.34
N LYS A 53 4.36 4.80 15.23
CA LYS A 53 4.13 6.25 15.22
C LYS A 53 2.65 6.58 15.36
N VAL A 54 1.78 5.88 14.63
CA VAL A 54 0.31 6.06 14.67
C VAL A 54 -0.27 5.69 16.03
N ARG A 55 0.26 4.64 16.68
CA ARG A 55 -0.16 4.14 18.00
C ARG A 55 -1.66 3.85 18.11
N SER A 56 -2.29 3.46 17.00
CA SER A 56 -3.68 3.00 16.96
C SER A 56 -3.81 1.85 15.97
N PRO A 57 -3.91 0.60 16.42
CA PRO A 57 -4.09 -0.53 15.52
C PRO A 57 -5.44 -0.47 14.77
N GLN A 58 -6.47 0.14 15.36
CA GLN A 58 -7.75 0.39 14.70
C GLN A 58 -7.61 1.35 13.53
N ALA A 59 -6.77 2.39 13.63
CA ALA A 59 -6.51 3.30 12.52
C ALA A 59 -5.76 2.60 11.38
N MET A 60 -4.80 1.74 11.71
CA MET A 60 -4.07 0.94 10.71
C MET A 60 -4.98 -0.06 10.00
N ALA A 61 -5.88 -0.71 10.74
CA ALA A 61 -6.89 -1.61 10.17
C ALA A 61 -7.88 -0.87 9.25
N LEU A 62 -8.35 0.30 9.69
CA LEU A 62 -9.22 1.17 8.89
C LEU A 62 -8.55 1.59 7.59
N GLN A 63 -7.28 1.98 7.62
CA GLN A 63 -6.52 2.33 6.42
C GLN A 63 -6.41 1.13 5.46
N ASN A 64 -6.04 -0.04 5.98
CA ASN A 64 -5.97 -1.27 5.17
C ASN A 64 -7.33 -1.64 4.55
N GLN A 65 -8.42 -1.48 5.29
CA GLN A 65 -9.77 -1.69 4.78
C GLN A 65 -10.18 -0.63 3.75
N THR A 66 -9.73 0.62 3.90
CA THR A 66 -9.94 1.69 2.91
C THR A 66 -9.26 1.33 1.59
N PHE A 67 -8.00 0.86 1.64
CA PHE A 67 -7.30 0.37 0.45
C PHE A 67 -8.08 -0.75 -0.23
N ARG A 68 -8.64 -1.69 0.52
CA ARG A 68 -9.43 -2.81 -0.02
C ARG A 68 -10.74 -2.35 -0.65
N THR A 69 -11.47 -1.44 0.02
CA THR A 69 -12.75 -0.90 -0.46
C THR A 69 -12.56 -0.15 -1.77
N LEU A 70 -11.47 0.61 -1.90
CA LEU A 70 -11.17 1.43 -3.07
C LEU A 70 -10.18 0.78 -4.06
N ALA A 71 -9.72 -0.44 -3.80
CA ALA A 71 -8.62 -1.09 -4.53
C ALA A 71 -8.85 -1.10 -6.05
N TYR A 72 -10.07 -1.40 -6.49
CA TYR A 72 -10.43 -1.50 -7.90
C TYR A 72 -11.03 -0.22 -8.47
N GLY A 73 -10.98 0.88 -7.73
CA GLY A 73 -11.48 2.19 -8.15
C GLY A 73 -10.39 3.08 -8.77
N SER A 74 -10.65 4.38 -8.75
CA SER A 74 -9.73 5.39 -9.27
C SER A 74 -8.63 5.73 -8.25
N PHE A 75 -7.43 6.09 -8.75
CA PHE A 75 -6.38 6.62 -7.87
C PHE A 75 -6.78 7.94 -7.20
N ARG A 76 -7.63 8.74 -7.88
CA ARG A 76 -8.18 9.98 -7.33
C ARG A 76 -8.93 9.72 -6.02
N ASP A 77 -9.87 8.77 -6.02
CA ASP A 77 -10.68 8.49 -4.81
C ASP A 77 -9.81 7.95 -3.68
N LEU A 78 -8.82 7.10 -4.00
CA LEU A 78 -7.81 6.64 -3.04
C LEU A 78 -7.01 7.80 -2.45
N LEU A 79 -6.54 8.74 -3.28
CA LEU A 79 -5.77 9.90 -2.84
C LEU A 79 -6.58 10.79 -1.88
N PHE A 80 -7.85 11.03 -2.21
CA PHE A 80 -8.79 11.78 -1.35
C PHE A 80 -9.08 11.09 -0.02
N ALA A 81 -9.22 9.76 -0.05
CA ALA A 81 -9.44 8.96 1.16
C ALA A 81 -8.20 8.97 2.06
N VAL A 82 -7.00 8.81 1.50
CA VAL A 82 -5.73 8.80 2.24
C VAL A 82 -5.45 10.17 2.87
N ALA A 83 -5.74 11.27 2.19
CA ALA A 83 -5.62 12.62 2.75
C ALA A 83 -6.48 12.85 4.00
N ARG A 84 -7.55 12.06 4.19
CA ARG A 84 -8.45 12.11 5.36
C ARG A 84 -8.26 10.93 6.30
N ASP A 85 -7.36 10.01 5.98
CA ASP A 85 -7.19 8.77 6.73
C ASP A 85 -6.53 9.05 8.10
N PRO A 86 -7.14 8.58 9.21
CA PRO A 86 -6.58 8.83 10.54
C PRO A 86 -5.16 8.29 10.74
N ALA A 87 -4.80 7.15 10.16
CA ALA A 87 -3.45 6.62 10.29
C ALA A 87 -2.45 7.51 9.54
N MET A 88 -2.77 7.97 8.33
CA MET A 88 -1.92 8.87 7.56
C MET A 88 -1.74 10.23 8.23
N LEU A 89 -2.84 10.83 8.73
CA LEU A 89 -2.81 12.11 9.42
C LEU A 89 -1.95 12.07 10.69
N LEU A 90 -1.97 10.95 11.43
CA LEU A 90 -1.11 10.76 12.60
C LEU A 90 0.33 10.43 12.20
N TYR A 91 0.54 9.61 11.16
CA TYR A 91 1.87 9.18 10.74
C TYR A 91 2.72 10.32 10.19
N LEU A 92 2.12 11.25 9.44
CA LEU A 92 2.84 12.39 8.87
C LEU A 92 2.62 13.68 9.67
N ASP A 93 2.11 13.56 10.90
CA ASP A 93 1.87 14.62 11.88
C ASP A 93 0.89 15.71 11.41
N ASN A 94 0.18 15.51 10.30
CA ASN A 94 -0.75 16.51 9.77
C ASN A 94 -1.94 16.74 10.69
N ALA A 95 -2.26 15.77 11.56
CA ALA A 95 -3.32 15.90 12.55
C ALA A 95 -3.14 17.11 13.50
N GLN A 96 -1.91 17.62 13.62
CA GLN A 96 -1.54 18.79 14.42
C GLN A 96 -1.29 20.06 13.58
N SER A 97 -1.47 20.01 12.26
CA SER A 97 -1.20 21.11 11.33
C SER A 97 -2.17 22.27 11.54
N ARG A 98 -1.63 23.45 11.85
CA ARG A 98 -2.39 24.69 12.09
C ARG A 98 -1.87 25.81 11.21
N LYS A 99 -2.71 26.81 10.93
CA LYS A 99 -2.36 27.98 10.13
C LYS A 99 -1.11 28.73 10.62
N GLU A 100 -0.84 28.72 11.93
CA GLU A 100 0.35 29.35 12.51
C GLU A 100 1.63 28.53 12.25
N HIS A 101 1.49 27.20 12.15
CA HIS A 101 2.58 26.25 11.92
C HIS A 101 2.13 25.14 10.96
N PRO A 102 2.02 25.44 9.64
CA PRO A 102 1.62 24.44 8.65
C PRO A 102 2.62 23.29 8.60
N ASN A 103 2.11 22.06 8.54
CA ASN A 103 2.96 20.87 8.47
C ASN A 103 3.40 20.58 7.02
N GLU A 104 4.67 20.85 6.73
CA GLU A 104 5.29 20.57 5.43
C GLU A 104 5.61 19.10 5.18
N ASN A 105 5.72 18.27 6.22
CA ASN A 105 6.05 16.85 6.06
C ASN A 105 4.98 16.13 5.23
N TRP A 106 3.70 16.27 5.59
CA TRP A 106 2.60 15.73 4.76
C TRP A 106 2.62 16.25 3.33
N ALA A 107 2.82 17.56 3.15
CA ALA A 107 2.86 18.16 1.83
C ALA A 107 4.01 17.59 0.98
N ARG A 108 5.22 17.51 1.55
CA ARG A 108 6.40 16.99 0.83
C ARG A 108 6.23 15.53 0.46
N GLU A 109 5.76 14.68 1.37
CA GLU A 109 5.54 13.26 1.09
C GLU A 109 4.42 13.04 0.06
N LEU A 110 3.35 13.84 0.13
CA LEU A 110 2.27 13.83 -0.85
C LEU A 110 2.80 14.11 -2.26
N LEU A 111 3.61 15.16 -2.43
CA LEU A 111 4.18 15.55 -3.72
C LEU A 111 5.28 14.59 -4.20
N GLU A 112 6.21 14.23 -3.32
CA GLU A 112 7.40 13.46 -3.68
C GLU A 112 7.12 11.97 -3.82
N LEU A 113 6.46 11.37 -2.84
CA LEU A 113 6.38 9.92 -2.74
C LEU A 113 5.10 9.36 -3.31
N PHE A 114 3.99 10.03 -3.04
CA PHE A 114 2.65 9.52 -3.36
C PHE A 114 2.14 9.99 -4.73
N THR A 115 2.60 11.13 -5.25
CA THR A 115 2.07 11.67 -6.51
C THR A 115 3.16 11.97 -7.55
N LEU A 116 3.70 13.19 -7.58
CA LEU A 116 4.46 13.71 -8.71
C LEU A 116 5.87 13.12 -8.82
N GLY A 117 6.56 12.96 -7.69
CA GLY A 117 8.00 12.70 -7.69
C GLY A 117 8.84 13.96 -7.73
N VAL A 118 10.13 13.80 -7.41
CA VAL A 118 11.13 14.87 -7.43
C VAL A 118 11.22 15.49 -8.82
N GLY A 119 11.33 16.82 -8.88
CA GLY A 119 11.52 17.58 -10.12
C GLY A 119 10.24 18.10 -10.78
N HIS A 120 9.07 17.80 -10.20
CA HIS A 120 7.76 18.21 -10.71
C HIS A 120 7.05 19.28 -9.85
N TYR A 121 7.70 19.76 -8.79
CA TYR A 121 7.19 20.80 -7.88
C TYR A 121 8.36 21.57 -7.28
N GLY A 122 8.10 22.81 -6.84
CA GLY A 122 9.04 23.66 -6.11
C GLY A 122 8.73 23.74 -4.62
N GLU A 123 9.61 24.41 -3.86
CA GLU A 123 9.40 24.63 -2.42
C GLU A 123 8.16 25.48 -2.13
N GLU A 124 7.82 26.43 -3.02
CA GLU A 124 6.58 27.21 -2.93
C GLU A 124 5.33 26.32 -2.99
N ASP A 125 5.37 25.25 -3.79
CA ASP A 125 4.26 24.30 -3.89
C ASP A 125 4.11 23.47 -2.61
N VAL A 126 5.24 23.09 -1.98
CA VAL A 126 5.24 22.41 -0.67
C VAL A 126 4.58 23.29 0.38
N MET A 127 4.99 24.57 0.46
CA MET A 127 4.42 25.52 1.41
C MET A 127 2.94 25.78 1.14
N ALA A 128 2.54 25.93 -0.13
CA ALA A 128 1.15 26.14 -0.52
C ALA A 128 0.28 24.95 -0.14
N ALA A 129 0.73 23.72 -0.42
CA ALA A 129 0.05 22.50 -0.03
C ALA A 129 -0.01 22.36 1.50
N ALA A 130 1.09 22.62 2.23
CA ALA A 130 1.11 22.55 3.69
C ALA A 130 0.06 23.47 4.31
N ARG A 131 -0.04 24.72 3.84
CA ARG A 131 -1.08 25.67 4.25
C ARG A 131 -2.49 25.18 3.89
N ALA A 132 -2.68 24.61 2.70
CA ALA A 132 -3.96 24.10 2.23
C ALA A 132 -4.49 22.92 3.08
N PHE A 133 -3.60 22.10 3.64
CA PHE A 133 -3.96 20.96 4.49
C PHE A 133 -4.06 21.28 5.99
N THR A 134 -3.83 22.53 6.41
CA THR A 134 -4.05 22.94 7.81
C THR A 134 -5.48 22.65 8.26
N GLY A 135 -5.65 22.21 9.50
CA GLY A 135 -6.96 21.84 10.06
C GLY A 135 -7.46 20.44 9.70
N TYR A 136 -6.83 19.71 8.80
CA TYR A 136 -7.13 18.28 8.60
C TYR A 136 -6.64 17.51 9.83
N SER A 137 -7.55 16.93 10.59
CA SER A 137 -7.24 16.35 11.90
C SER A 137 -8.01 15.06 12.17
N VAL A 138 -7.77 14.49 13.34
CA VAL A 138 -8.46 13.30 13.83
C VAL A 138 -9.31 13.70 15.03
N ASP A 139 -10.51 13.12 15.13
CA ASP A 139 -11.33 13.27 16.33
C ASP A 139 -10.69 12.51 17.49
N GLU A 140 -10.07 13.24 18.42
CA GLU A 140 -9.38 12.69 19.59
C GLU A 140 -10.29 11.85 20.49
N LYS A 141 -11.58 12.22 20.62
CA LYS A 141 -12.52 11.45 21.44
C LYS A 141 -12.82 10.12 20.78
N ALA A 142 -13.05 10.14 19.47
CA ALA A 142 -13.31 8.93 18.70
C ALA A 142 -12.08 8.03 18.63
N LEU A 143 -10.88 8.60 18.46
CA LEU A 143 -9.60 7.89 18.49
C LEU A 143 -9.39 7.16 19.83
N LYS A 144 -9.61 7.84 20.96
CA LYS A 144 -9.52 7.23 22.31
C LYS A 144 -10.56 6.13 22.55
N ALA A 145 -11.72 6.24 21.90
CA ALA A 145 -12.77 5.22 21.95
C ALA A 145 -12.55 4.06 20.95
N GLY A 146 -11.37 3.97 20.31
CA GLY A 146 -11.06 2.93 19.32
C GLY A 146 -11.81 3.07 18.00
N LYS A 147 -12.39 4.24 17.71
CA LYS A 147 -13.18 4.54 16.50
C LYS A 147 -12.56 5.73 15.76
N PRO A 148 -11.32 5.60 15.27
CA PRO A 148 -10.61 6.71 14.63
C PRO A 148 -11.42 7.24 13.44
N ARG A 149 -11.58 8.57 13.37
CA ARG A 149 -12.27 9.23 12.26
C ARG A 149 -11.67 10.59 11.97
N PHE A 150 -11.76 10.99 10.71
CA PHE A 150 -11.41 12.32 10.24
C PHE A 150 -12.24 13.40 10.94
N LEU A 151 -11.61 14.54 11.20
CA LEU A 151 -12.25 15.75 11.68
C LEU A 151 -11.57 16.98 11.07
N PHE A 152 -12.31 17.79 10.32
CA PHE A 152 -11.82 19.08 9.86
C PHE A 152 -11.99 20.16 10.94
N ARG A 153 -10.88 20.74 11.39
CA ARG A 153 -10.83 21.80 12.41
C ARG A 153 -10.76 23.17 11.73
N LYS A 154 -11.92 23.74 11.42
CA LYS A 154 -12.03 25.05 10.76
C LYS A 154 -11.20 26.16 11.43
N ALA A 155 -11.11 26.17 12.76
CA ALA A 155 -10.34 27.17 13.49
C ALA A 155 -8.82 27.09 13.29
N TRP A 156 -8.31 25.92 12.90
CA TRP A 156 -6.88 25.68 12.63
C TRP A 156 -6.52 25.87 11.16
N HIS A 157 -7.52 25.93 10.28
CA HIS A 157 -7.29 26.07 8.85
C HIS A 157 -6.91 27.51 8.49
N ASP A 158 -5.95 27.63 7.57
CA ASP A 158 -5.63 28.87 6.89
C ASP A 158 -6.58 29.04 5.68
N PRO A 159 -7.52 30.00 5.70
CA PRO A 159 -8.45 30.20 4.60
C PRO A 159 -7.88 31.05 3.45
N GLY A 160 -6.66 31.59 3.59
CA GLY A 160 -6.09 32.49 2.59
C GLY A 160 -5.79 31.74 1.29
N LYS A 161 -6.04 32.37 0.14
CA LYS A 161 -5.70 31.80 -1.18
C LYS A 161 -4.20 31.51 -1.30
N LYS A 162 -3.85 30.39 -1.92
CA LYS A 162 -2.47 29.98 -2.23
C LYS A 162 -2.35 29.70 -3.73
N ARG A 163 -1.13 29.77 -4.25
CA ARG A 163 -0.81 29.33 -5.60
C ARG A 163 -0.08 27.99 -5.50
N PHE A 164 -0.63 26.95 -6.12
CA PHE A 164 -0.09 25.60 -6.13
C PHE A 164 -0.06 25.08 -7.58
N LEU A 165 1.12 24.72 -8.08
CA LEU A 165 1.38 24.29 -9.45
C LEU A 165 0.74 25.21 -10.49
N GLY A 166 0.86 26.52 -10.25
CA GLY A 166 0.34 27.56 -11.11
C GLY A 166 -1.15 27.87 -10.99
N ARG A 167 -1.91 27.11 -10.18
CA ARG A 167 -3.36 27.26 -9.97
C ARG A 167 -3.67 27.83 -8.58
N GLU A 168 -4.79 28.53 -8.44
CA GLU A 168 -5.25 29.04 -7.16
C GLU A 168 -5.97 27.92 -6.37
N VAL A 169 -5.64 27.79 -5.08
CA VAL A 169 -6.23 26.82 -4.15
C VAL A 169 -6.51 27.47 -2.81
N GLU A 170 -7.57 27.03 -2.12
CA GLU A 170 -7.88 27.47 -0.75
C GLU A 170 -7.68 26.33 0.26
N GLY A 171 -8.10 25.11 -0.09
CA GLY A 171 -8.01 23.93 0.76
C GLY A 171 -7.26 22.76 0.12
N GLY A 172 -7.08 21.71 0.92
CA GLY A 172 -6.41 20.49 0.49
C GLY A 172 -7.13 19.78 -0.65
N ASP A 173 -8.44 19.93 -0.80
CA ASP A 173 -9.20 19.27 -1.86
C ASP A 173 -8.83 19.76 -3.25
N GLU A 174 -8.67 21.08 -3.45
CA GLU A 174 -8.22 21.59 -4.76
C GLU A 174 -6.78 21.14 -5.07
N VAL A 175 -5.92 21.03 -4.06
CA VAL A 175 -4.57 20.46 -4.21
C VAL A 175 -4.66 19.01 -4.68
N LEU A 176 -5.53 18.19 -4.08
CA LEU A 176 -5.72 16.78 -4.46
C LEU A 176 -6.28 16.65 -5.89
N GLU A 177 -7.19 17.52 -6.32
CA GLU A 177 -7.68 17.52 -7.71
C GLU A 177 -6.55 17.80 -8.71
N ILE A 178 -5.70 18.79 -8.41
CA ILE A 178 -4.56 19.14 -9.27
C ILE A 178 -3.61 17.95 -9.39
N LEU A 179 -3.30 17.30 -8.27
CA LEU A 179 -2.42 16.13 -8.24
C LEU A 179 -3.04 14.92 -8.94
N ALA A 180 -4.34 14.71 -8.78
CA ALA A 180 -5.07 13.62 -9.41
C ALA A 180 -5.28 13.84 -10.92
N ASP A 181 -5.11 15.05 -11.46
CA ASP A 181 -5.14 15.28 -12.91
C ASP A 181 -3.72 15.34 -13.53
N HIS A 182 -2.67 15.46 -12.71
CA HIS A 182 -1.31 15.65 -13.19
C HIS A 182 -0.75 14.38 -13.88
N PRO A 183 -0.20 14.46 -15.12
CA PRO A 183 0.34 13.29 -15.83
C PRO A 183 1.44 12.54 -15.07
N ALA A 184 2.39 13.26 -14.46
CA ALA A 184 3.49 12.66 -13.69
C ALA A 184 3.01 11.73 -12.56
N THR A 185 1.84 11.99 -11.97
CA THR A 185 1.23 11.11 -10.97
C THR A 185 1.00 9.71 -11.53
N TYR A 186 0.44 9.62 -12.73
CA TYR A 186 0.09 8.34 -13.34
C TYR A 186 1.27 7.64 -13.99
N GLU A 187 2.23 8.38 -14.55
CA GLU A 187 3.49 7.83 -15.03
C GLU A 187 4.25 7.15 -13.89
N ARG A 188 4.40 7.83 -12.74
CA ARG A 188 5.03 7.27 -11.56
C ARG A 188 4.25 6.09 -10.99
N LEU A 189 2.92 6.21 -10.91
CA LEU A 189 2.07 5.14 -10.40
C LEU A 189 2.15 3.89 -11.28
N ALA A 190 2.11 4.03 -12.61
CA ALA A 190 2.26 2.95 -13.57
C ALA A 190 3.61 2.25 -13.43
N ARG A 191 4.70 3.02 -13.33
CA ARG A 191 6.04 2.47 -13.10
C ARG A 191 6.12 1.63 -11.84
N LYS A 192 5.57 2.13 -10.72
CA LYS A 192 5.52 1.38 -9.45
C LYS A 192 4.67 0.12 -9.58
N LEU A 193 3.50 0.21 -10.23
CA LEU A 193 2.58 -0.92 -10.41
C LEU A 193 3.22 -2.02 -11.28
N LEU A 194 3.88 -1.65 -12.38
CA LEU A 194 4.58 -2.57 -13.27
C LEU A 194 5.80 -3.22 -12.58
N ALA A 195 6.57 -2.45 -11.80
CA ALA A 195 7.65 -3.00 -10.99
C ALA A 195 7.17 -4.01 -9.95
N PHE A 196 5.91 -3.91 -9.51
CA PHE A 196 5.31 -4.79 -8.51
C PHE A 196 4.62 -6.04 -9.10
N TYR A 197 4.01 -5.92 -10.29
CA TYR A 197 3.25 -7.01 -10.92
C TYR A 197 3.98 -7.69 -12.09
N PHE A 198 4.85 -6.99 -12.80
CA PHE A 198 5.37 -7.42 -14.09
C PHE A 198 6.90 -7.61 -14.10
N ALA A 199 7.65 -6.51 -14.09
CA ALA A 199 9.10 -6.53 -14.18
C ALA A 199 9.69 -5.20 -13.65
N PRO A 200 10.91 -5.20 -13.07
CA PRO A 200 11.54 -3.98 -12.55
C PRO A 200 11.79 -2.89 -13.59
N ASP A 201 11.95 -3.31 -14.85
CA ASP A 201 12.37 -2.54 -16.01
C ASP A 201 11.37 -2.72 -17.16
N PRO A 202 10.12 -2.23 -17.03
CA PRO A 202 9.11 -2.35 -18.08
C PRO A 202 9.46 -1.51 -19.31
N GLU A 203 9.00 -1.95 -20.48
CA GLU A 203 9.14 -1.17 -21.71
C GLU A 203 8.39 0.17 -21.62
N PRO A 204 8.97 1.30 -22.10
CA PRO A 204 8.33 2.61 -21.99
C PRO A 204 6.92 2.70 -22.59
N ALA A 205 6.67 1.97 -23.68
CA ALA A 205 5.35 1.95 -24.32
C ALA A 205 4.28 1.29 -23.42
N LEU A 206 4.63 0.20 -22.73
CA LEU A 206 3.75 -0.45 -21.77
C LEU A 206 3.48 0.44 -20.55
N GLU A 207 4.52 1.12 -20.04
CA GLU A 207 4.38 2.07 -18.94
C GLU A 207 3.43 3.21 -19.28
N ALA A 208 3.59 3.83 -20.46
CA ALA A 208 2.74 4.92 -20.92
C ALA A 208 1.27 4.48 -21.08
N GLU A 209 1.03 3.29 -21.63
CA GLU A 209 -0.32 2.78 -21.82
C GLU A 209 -1.00 2.44 -20.48
N VAL A 210 -0.27 1.83 -19.54
CA VAL A 210 -0.78 1.56 -18.18
C VAL A 210 -1.06 2.86 -17.44
N ALA A 211 -0.23 3.90 -17.58
CA ALA A 211 -0.48 5.22 -17.01
C ALA A 211 -1.76 5.85 -17.57
N ARG A 212 -1.99 5.75 -18.89
CA ARG A 212 -3.21 6.22 -19.55
C ARG A 212 -4.46 5.51 -19.02
N ILE A 213 -4.41 4.18 -18.87
CA ILE A 213 -5.53 3.38 -18.34
C ILE A 213 -5.78 3.69 -16.87
N LEU A 214 -4.73 3.81 -16.04
CA LEU A 214 -4.87 4.19 -14.63
C LEU A 214 -5.55 5.55 -14.46
N LYS A 215 -5.21 6.53 -15.32
CA LYS A 215 -5.83 7.85 -15.31
C LYS A 215 -7.30 7.81 -15.70
N GLY A 216 -7.63 7.11 -16.79
CA GLY A 216 -8.99 7.15 -17.36
C GLY A 216 -9.98 6.16 -16.76
N MET A 217 -9.50 5.00 -16.29
CA MET A 217 -10.36 3.85 -15.96
C MET A 217 -10.08 3.31 -14.55
N GLY A 218 -8.84 3.39 -14.07
CA GLY A 218 -8.46 2.99 -12.71
C GLY A 218 -7.70 1.67 -12.64
N PHE A 219 -7.55 1.15 -11.42
CA PHE A 219 -6.66 0.01 -11.15
C PHE A 219 -7.14 -1.31 -11.74
N ARG A 220 -8.46 -1.55 -11.75
CA ARG A 220 -9.03 -2.80 -12.25
C ARG A 220 -8.68 -2.99 -13.72
N GLU A 221 -8.93 -1.98 -14.53
CA GLU A 221 -8.73 -2.00 -15.97
C GLU A 221 -7.25 -2.03 -16.31
N ALA A 222 -6.40 -1.34 -15.54
CA ALA A 222 -4.95 -1.40 -15.71
C ALA A 222 -4.40 -2.82 -15.47
N LEU A 223 -4.84 -3.48 -14.40
CA LEU A 223 -4.45 -4.87 -14.12
C LEU A 223 -5.04 -5.85 -15.14
N ALA A 224 -6.31 -5.68 -15.52
CA ALA A 224 -6.95 -6.51 -16.54
C ALA A 224 -6.24 -6.39 -17.89
N TYR A 225 -5.83 -5.19 -18.29
CA TYR A 225 -5.02 -4.97 -19.49
C TYR A 225 -3.67 -5.67 -19.39
N LEU A 226 -2.96 -5.51 -18.27
CA LEU A 226 -1.65 -6.12 -18.04
C LEU A 226 -1.72 -7.65 -18.12
N PHE A 227 -2.71 -8.28 -17.49
CA PHE A 227 -2.87 -9.75 -17.48
C PHE A 227 -3.33 -10.33 -18.82
N GLN A 228 -3.74 -9.50 -19.77
CA GLN A 228 -4.03 -9.92 -21.15
C GLN A 228 -2.80 -9.83 -22.06
N GLN A 229 -1.68 -9.25 -21.61
CA GLN A 229 -0.47 -9.15 -22.42
C GLN A 229 0.31 -10.46 -22.41
N GLU A 230 0.71 -10.95 -23.57
CA GLU A 230 1.58 -12.14 -23.66
C GLU A 230 2.93 -11.91 -22.94
N ALA A 231 3.46 -10.69 -23.03
CA ALA A 231 4.69 -10.29 -22.36
C ALA A 231 4.63 -10.56 -20.84
N PHE A 232 3.47 -10.36 -20.21
CA PHE A 232 3.26 -10.62 -18.78
C PHE A 232 3.63 -12.05 -18.40
N TYR A 233 3.17 -13.03 -19.18
CA TYR A 233 3.43 -14.45 -18.93
C TYR A 233 4.88 -14.84 -19.27
N ARG A 234 5.48 -14.19 -20.27
CA ARG A 234 6.90 -14.40 -20.61
C ARG A 234 7.86 -13.82 -19.57
N ALA A 235 7.44 -12.85 -18.76
CA ALA A 235 8.23 -12.25 -17.69
C ALA A 235 8.30 -13.08 -16.39
N ARG A 236 7.80 -14.34 -16.40
CA ARG A 236 7.84 -15.25 -15.25
C ARG A 236 9.26 -15.35 -14.65
N GLY A 237 9.35 -15.29 -13.32
CA GLY A 237 10.62 -15.41 -12.60
C GLY A 237 11.48 -14.14 -12.58
N ARG A 238 11.04 -13.03 -13.19
CA ARG A 238 11.75 -11.73 -13.13
C ARG A 238 11.58 -11.00 -11.80
N LEU A 239 10.54 -11.33 -11.03
CA LEU A 239 10.26 -10.72 -9.74
C LEU A 239 10.55 -11.67 -8.59
N VAL A 240 11.14 -11.12 -7.52
CA VAL A 240 11.28 -11.81 -6.24
C VAL A 240 9.99 -11.58 -5.44
N ARG A 241 9.32 -12.65 -5.02
CA ARG A 241 8.15 -12.54 -4.12
C ARG A 241 8.54 -11.89 -2.81
N SER A 242 7.76 -10.90 -2.36
CA SER A 242 7.91 -10.27 -1.05
C SER A 242 7.81 -11.28 0.09
N PRO A 243 8.36 -10.98 1.27
CA PRO A 243 8.21 -11.84 2.44
C PRO A 243 6.75 -12.15 2.78
N VAL A 244 5.84 -11.20 2.60
CA VAL A 244 4.40 -11.41 2.83
C VAL A 244 3.82 -12.42 1.84
N GLU A 245 4.07 -12.24 0.54
CA GLU A 245 3.61 -13.16 -0.51
C GLU A 245 4.25 -14.55 -0.34
N HIS A 246 5.51 -14.61 0.09
CA HIS A 246 6.18 -15.87 0.38
C HIS A 246 5.48 -16.63 1.52
N VAL A 247 5.14 -15.94 2.61
CA VAL A 247 4.46 -16.54 3.77
C VAL A 247 3.04 -16.99 3.42
N VAL A 248 2.26 -16.16 2.73
CA VAL A 248 0.89 -16.50 2.32
C VAL A 248 0.90 -17.65 1.30
N GLY A 249 1.74 -17.55 0.27
CA GLY A 249 1.85 -18.59 -0.75
C GLY A 249 2.35 -19.93 -0.19
N LEU A 250 3.27 -19.91 0.78
CA LEU A 250 3.73 -21.13 1.46
C LEU A 250 2.62 -21.76 2.30
N ALA A 251 1.86 -20.94 3.03
CA ALA A 251 0.72 -21.43 3.84
C ALA A 251 -0.37 -22.03 2.94
N TYR A 252 -0.62 -21.40 1.79
CA TYR A 252 -1.58 -21.87 0.80
C TYR A 252 -1.17 -23.21 0.18
N ALA A 253 0.07 -23.34 -0.30
CA ALA A 253 0.61 -24.60 -0.86
C ALA A 253 0.67 -25.74 0.17
N ALA A 254 0.80 -25.41 1.46
CA ALA A 254 0.74 -26.37 2.56
C ALA A 254 -0.69 -26.65 3.05
N SER A 255 -1.72 -26.12 2.36
CA SER A 255 -3.15 -26.28 2.71
C SER A 255 -3.48 -25.89 4.15
N LEU A 256 -2.75 -24.90 4.70
CA LEU A 256 -3.01 -24.38 6.03
C LEU A 256 -4.28 -23.53 6.03
N ARG A 257 -5.01 -23.57 7.15
CA ARG A 257 -6.20 -22.74 7.37
C ARG A 257 -5.86 -21.37 7.96
N GLU A 258 -4.70 -21.26 8.57
CA GLU A 258 -4.18 -20.03 9.18
C GLU A 258 -2.67 -19.95 8.99
N VAL A 259 -2.15 -18.73 8.91
CA VAL A 259 -0.71 -18.46 8.89
C VAL A 259 -0.15 -18.63 10.30
N PRO A 260 0.84 -19.52 10.51
CA PRO A 260 1.43 -19.72 11.83
C PRO A 260 2.04 -18.43 12.39
N ARG A 261 1.79 -18.14 13.67
CA ARG A 261 2.33 -16.93 14.34
C ARG A 261 3.86 -16.85 14.26
N ALA A 262 4.54 -17.99 14.32
CA ALA A 262 6.00 -18.04 14.16
C ALA A 262 6.47 -17.50 12.80
N TRP A 263 5.69 -17.70 11.73
CA TRP A 263 6.00 -17.21 10.39
C TRP A 263 5.76 -15.71 10.28
N ILE A 264 4.71 -15.21 10.93
CA ILE A 264 4.46 -13.77 11.08
C ILE A 264 5.64 -13.09 11.78
N ARG A 265 6.12 -13.65 12.89
CA ARG A 265 7.31 -13.13 13.62
C ARG A 265 8.59 -13.17 12.80
N ALA A 266 8.67 -13.99 11.76
CA ALA A 266 9.84 -14.08 10.88
C ALA A 266 9.87 -13.00 9.78
N LEU A 267 8.73 -12.34 9.49
CA LEU A 267 8.59 -11.31 8.46
C LEU A 267 9.62 -10.15 8.57
N PRO A 268 9.91 -9.58 9.77
CA PRO A 268 10.92 -8.54 9.90
C PRO A 268 12.32 -9.01 9.53
N ALA A 269 12.68 -10.25 9.84
CA ALA A 269 13.99 -10.82 9.50
C ALA A 269 14.16 -11.06 7.99
N MET A 270 13.04 -11.20 7.27
CA MET A 270 13.02 -11.25 5.80
C MET A 270 12.97 -9.85 5.16
N GLY A 271 12.91 -8.78 5.95
CA GLY A 271 12.97 -7.40 5.48
C GLY A 271 11.62 -6.72 5.25
N GLN A 272 10.49 -7.33 5.64
CA GLN A 272 9.17 -6.72 5.46
C GLN A 272 8.27 -6.98 6.66
N ALA A 273 8.23 -6.05 7.61
CA ALA A 273 7.28 -6.08 8.72
C ALA A 273 6.01 -5.28 8.35
N PRO A 274 4.86 -5.92 8.04
CA PRO A 274 3.64 -5.19 7.66
C PRO A 274 3.26 -4.15 8.71
N PHE A 275 2.75 -2.98 8.29
CA PHE A 275 2.37 -1.88 9.19
C PHE A 275 3.54 -1.21 9.93
N ASN A 276 4.78 -1.64 9.72
CA ASN A 276 5.98 -0.99 10.25
C ASN A 276 7.04 -0.88 9.14
N PRO A 277 6.82 0.01 8.15
CA PRO A 277 7.80 0.26 7.10
C PRO A 277 9.09 0.86 7.70
N PRO A 278 10.26 0.66 7.06
CA PRO A 278 11.51 1.25 7.54
C PRO A 278 11.55 2.78 7.40
N ASN A 279 10.78 3.35 6.46
CA ASN A 279 10.57 4.77 6.25
C ASN A 279 9.36 5.01 5.32
N VAL A 280 9.03 6.28 5.02
CA VAL A 280 7.86 6.67 4.21
C VAL A 280 7.91 6.11 2.77
N LYS A 281 9.11 5.77 2.24
CA LYS A 281 9.26 5.14 0.91
C LYS A 281 8.83 3.67 0.90
N GLY A 282 8.53 3.07 2.05
CA GLY A 282 8.13 1.68 2.18
C GLY A 282 9.30 0.71 2.27
N TRP A 283 9.08 -0.53 1.84
CA TRP A 283 10.09 -1.59 1.89
C TRP A 283 10.90 -1.66 0.60
N GLU A 284 12.20 -1.92 0.74
CA GLU A 284 13.05 -2.27 -0.40
C GLU A 284 12.54 -3.60 -1.01
N GLY A 285 12.46 -3.67 -2.34
CA GLY A 285 11.99 -4.86 -3.05
C GLY A 285 13.10 -5.68 -3.70
N GLY A 286 12.70 -6.71 -4.45
CA GLY A 286 13.61 -7.45 -5.33
C GLY A 286 14.70 -8.20 -4.58
N ARG A 287 15.97 -8.01 -4.99
CA ARG A 287 17.13 -8.75 -4.44
C ARG A 287 17.39 -8.47 -2.97
N ALA A 288 16.88 -7.37 -2.40
CA ALA A 288 16.97 -7.12 -0.97
C ALA A 288 16.37 -8.25 -0.13
N TRP A 289 15.32 -8.91 -0.63
CA TRP A 289 14.68 -10.06 0.00
C TRP A 289 15.42 -11.40 -0.19
N LEU A 290 16.55 -11.40 -0.90
CA LEU A 290 17.42 -12.55 -1.12
C LEU A 290 18.81 -12.40 -0.47
N ARG A 291 19.03 -11.37 0.35
CA ARG A 291 20.24 -11.24 1.17
C ARG A 291 20.32 -12.37 2.20
N ASP A 292 21.52 -12.71 2.66
CA ASP A 292 21.84 -13.92 3.45
C ASP A 292 20.82 -14.25 4.55
N THR A 293 20.51 -13.31 5.44
CA THR A 293 19.53 -13.51 6.52
C THR A 293 18.13 -13.77 5.99
N ALA A 294 17.66 -12.97 5.02
CA ALA A 294 16.32 -13.10 4.47
C ALA A 294 16.16 -14.43 3.72
N LEU A 295 17.17 -14.81 2.92
CA LEU A 295 17.19 -16.08 2.20
C LEU A 295 17.17 -17.26 3.18
N LEU A 296 18.03 -17.26 4.20
CA LEU A 296 18.09 -18.33 5.20
C LEU A 296 16.76 -18.51 5.93
N VAL A 297 16.12 -17.42 6.35
CA VAL A 297 14.81 -17.48 7.02
C VAL A 297 13.75 -18.08 6.10
N ARG A 298 13.70 -17.68 4.82
CA ARG A 298 12.76 -18.24 3.82
C ARG A 298 12.96 -19.74 3.63
N LEU A 299 14.21 -20.19 3.50
CA LEU A 299 14.54 -21.61 3.39
C LEU A 299 14.12 -22.39 4.64
N ASN A 300 14.36 -21.84 5.83
CA ASN A 300 13.98 -22.46 7.09
C ASN A 300 12.46 -22.58 7.27
N LEU A 301 11.67 -21.59 6.80
CA LEU A 301 10.21 -21.68 6.82
C LEU A 301 9.71 -22.83 5.94
N ALA A 302 10.25 -22.96 4.72
CA ALA A 302 9.90 -24.04 3.81
C ALA A 302 10.35 -25.42 4.35
N ALA A 303 11.57 -25.53 4.86
CA ALA A 303 12.11 -26.77 5.43
C ALA A 303 11.41 -27.21 6.73
N GLY A 304 10.86 -26.25 7.49
CA GLY A 304 10.14 -26.51 8.73
C GLY A 304 8.72 -27.04 8.56
N LEU A 305 8.20 -27.06 7.33
CA LEU A 305 6.87 -27.61 7.04
C LEU A 305 6.84 -29.13 7.24
N LYS A 306 5.86 -29.60 8.02
CA LYS A 306 5.55 -31.02 8.18
C LYS A 306 4.27 -31.32 7.41
N GLY A 307 4.39 -31.93 6.23
CA GLY A 307 3.24 -32.30 5.40
C GLY A 307 3.54 -32.20 3.90
N PRO A 308 2.61 -32.65 3.05
CA PRO A 308 2.72 -32.46 1.61
C PRO A 308 2.68 -30.97 1.26
N LEU A 309 3.57 -30.56 0.36
CA LEU A 309 3.58 -29.23 -0.23
C LEU A 309 3.13 -29.38 -1.68
N ASP A 310 1.93 -28.90 -2.00
CA ASP A 310 1.44 -28.90 -3.37
C ASP A 310 1.84 -27.60 -4.08
N LEU A 311 2.94 -27.66 -4.82
CA LEU A 311 3.40 -26.54 -5.65
C LEU A 311 2.61 -26.40 -6.95
N PHE A 312 1.83 -27.41 -7.35
CA PHE A 312 1.00 -27.40 -8.55
C PHE A 312 -0.34 -26.73 -8.32
N VAL A 313 -0.71 -26.40 -7.08
CA VAL A 313 -1.82 -25.50 -6.78
C VAL A 313 -1.68 -24.16 -7.53
N PHE A 314 -0.45 -23.82 -7.88
CA PHE A 314 -0.07 -22.63 -8.60
C PHE A 314 0.07 -22.81 -10.11
N ALA A 315 -0.23 -23.99 -10.64
CA ALA A 315 0.02 -24.34 -12.02
C ALA A 315 -1.23 -24.85 -12.77
N GLU A 316 -1.21 -24.72 -14.09
CA GLU A 316 -2.05 -25.41 -15.06
C GLU A 316 -1.17 -26.38 -15.86
N GLY A 317 -1.52 -27.66 -15.80
CA GLY A 317 -0.74 -28.76 -16.41
C GLY A 317 0.06 -29.58 -15.39
N GLU A 318 0.68 -30.66 -15.86
CA GLU A 318 1.54 -31.55 -15.05
C GLU A 318 3.03 -31.31 -15.36
N GLY A 319 3.91 -31.43 -14.35
CA GLY A 319 5.36 -31.35 -14.51
C GLY A 319 5.96 -29.93 -14.36
N LEU A 320 7.30 -29.83 -14.38
CA LEU A 320 8.04 -28.57 -14.19
C LEU A 320 7.74 -27.49 -15.24
N GLU A 321 7.13 -27.87 -16.36
CA GLU A 321 6.72 -26.99 -17.47
C GLU A 321 5.30 -26.42 -17.32
N ALA A 322 4.57 -26.83 -16.27
CA ALA A 322 3.21 -26.36 -16.04
C ALA A 322 3.15 -24.81 -15.96
N LEU A 323 2.18 -24.25 -16.69
CA LEU A 323 1.93 -22.81 -16.77
C LEU A 323 1.57 -22.31 -15.37
N VAL A 324 2.15 -21.21 -14.88
CA VAL A 324 1.66 -20.60 -13.63
C VAL A 324 0.28 -20.07 -13.91
N ARG A 325 -0.69 -20.49 -13.11
CA ARG A 325 -1.99 -19.84 -13.07
C ARG A 325 -1.79 -18.33 -12.88
N PRO A 326 -2.46 -17.45 -13.63
CA PRO A 326 -2.46 -16.02 -13.32
C PRO A 326 -2.68 -15.77 -11.81
N GLU A 327 -3.56 -16.56 -11.19
CA GLU A 327 -3.91 -16.56 -9.77
C GLU A 327 -2.73 -16.86 -8.83
N ALA A 328 -1.73 -17.60 -9.30
CA ALA A 328 -0.53 -17.93 -8.55
C ALA A 328 0.59 -16.90 -8.65
N GLN A 329 0.46 -15.96 -9.59
CA GLN A 329 1.15 -14.68 -9.51
C GLN A 329 0.35 -13.68 -8.67
N LEU A 330 -0.84 -14.05 -8.16
CA LEU A 330 -1.72 -13.19 -7.34
C LEU A 330 -1.78 -13.64 -5.86
N LEU A 331 -1.10 -14.74 -5.53
CA LEU A 331 -0.87 -15.32 -4.20
C LEU A 331 0.64 -15.48 -3.93
#